data_AF-A0A3M6UWX9-F1
#
_entry.id   AF-A0A3M6UWX9-F1
#
_cell.length_a   1.000
_cell.length_b   1.000
_cell.length_c   1.000
_cell.angle_alpha   90.00
_cell.angle_beta   90.00
_cell.angle_gamma   90.00
#
_symmetry.space_group_name_H-M   'P 1'
#
loop_
_entity.id
_entity.type
_entity.pdbx_description
1 polymer ?
#
loop_
_entity_poly.entity_id
_entity_poly.type
_entity_poly.pdbx_seq_one_letter_code
_entity_poly.pdbx_strand_id
1 'polypeptide(L)'
;MGLSTDCVIKIFLGRIVSRIVPSFQVIGSENSSLLSRDPEQVAILTNDPLAWKGGLKARWAMAIHDAMEHIKENLTKIEWPFLVLHGDADQLTMVDGSVMLEEKAASQDKTIKIYPGFYHKLLNEPKEDATLVMNDIISWINQRLPS
;
A
#
# COMPACT_ATOMS: atom_id res chain seq x y z
N MET A 1 -16.32 1.00 -11.68
CA MET A 1 -15.97 2.37 -12.11
C MET A 1 -14.99 2.27 -13.27
N GLY A 2 -15.32 2.84 -14.43
CA GLY A 2 -14.39 2.90 -15.56
C GLY A 2 -13.27 3.91 -15.28
N LEU A 3 -12.08 3.64 -15.81
CA LEU A 3 -10.97 4.59 -15.76
C LEU A 3 -11.31 5.83 -16.58
N SER A 4 -11.00 7.02 -16.06
CA SER A 4 -11.10 8.27 -16.84
C SER A 4 -10.21 8.20 -18.08
N THR A 5 -10.61 8.87 -19.17
CA THR A 5 -9.85 8.97 -20.42
C THR A 5 -8.41 9.45 -20.18
N ASP A 6 -8.22 10.37 -19.24
CA ASP A 6 -6.90 10.86 -18.84
C ASP A 6 -6.02 9.76 -18.23
N CYS A 7 -6.62 8.84 -17.47
CA CYS A 7 -5.90 7.71 -16.90
C CYS A 7 -5.47 6.73 -17.99
N VAL A 8 -6.36 6.42 -18.94
CA VAL A 8 -6.05 5.53 -20.06
C VAL A 8 -4.89 6.07 -20.90
N ILE A 9 -4.89 7.37 -21.21
CA ILE A 9 -3.80 8.02 -21.94
C ILE A 9 -2.49 7.95 -21.15
N LYS A 10 -2.51 8.22 -19.84
CA LYS A 10 -1.30 8.13 -18.98
C LYS A 10 -0.73 6.72 -18.94
N ILE A 11 -1.56 5.68 -18.83
CA ILE A 11 -1.10 4.29 -18.85
C ILE A 11 -0.52 3.92 -20.22
N PHE A 12 -1.17 4.32 -21.31
CA PHE A 12 -0.66 4.09 -22.65
C PHE A 12 0.73 4.72 -22.86
N LEU A 13 0.89 5.99 -22.51
CA LEU A 13 2.18 6.69 -22.57
C LEU A 13 3.21 6.05 -21.62
N GLY A 14 2.80 5.69 -20.41
CA GLY A 14 3.64 5.00 -19.44
C GLY A 14 4.19 3.68 -19.99
N ARG A 15 3.37 2.90 -20.72
CA ARG A 15 3.82 1.67 -21.39
C ARG A 15 4.87 1.95 -22.45
N ILE A 16 4.74 3.01 -23.24
CA ILE A 16 5.75 3.42 -24.22
C ILE A 16 7.05 3.82 -23.52
N VAL A 17 6.99 4.74 -22.55
CA VAL A 17 8.17 5.23 -21.82
C VAL A 17 8.88 4.09 -21.10
N SER A 18 8.14 3.16 -20.48
CA SER A 18 8.71 2.00 -19.79
C SER A 18 9.53 1.06 -20.68
N ARG A 19 9.31 1.08 -22.00
CA ARG A 19 10.05 0.25 -22.98
C ARG A 19 11.26 0.98 -23.54
N ILE A 20 11.13 2.29 -23.80
CA ILE A 20 12.19 3.09 -24.43
C ILE A 20 13.19 3.59 -23.38
N VAL A 21 12.70 4.11 -22.25
CA VAL A 21 13.50 4.74 -21.19
C VAL A 21 13.11 4.16 -19.82
N PRO A 22 13.33 2.85 -19.58
CA PRO A 22 12.79 2.13 -18.41
C PRO A 22 13.19 2.73 -17.06
N SER A 23 14.36 3.36 -17.00
CA SER A 23 14.93 3.98 -15.79
C SER A 23 14.50 5.44 -15.57
N PHE A 24 13.75 6.04 -16.49
CA PHE A 24 13.26 7.41 -16.36
C PHE A 24 12.29 7.52 -15.20
N GLN A 25 12.44 8.53 -14.34
CA GLN A 25 11.59 8.73 -13.17
C GLN A 25 10.33 9.49 -13.58
N VAL A 26 9.19 8.80 -13.57
CA VAL A 26 7.90 9.34 -14.02
C VAL A 26 7.11 9.98 -12.88
N ILE A 27 7.46 9.65 -11.64
CA ILE A 27 6.97 10.28 -10.42
C ILE A 27 8.19 10.66 -9.59
N GLY A 28 8.16 11.83 -8.95
CA GLY A 28 9.23 12.31 -8.07
C GLY A 28 9.44 11.41 -6.85
N SER A 29 10.49 11.70 -6.07
CA SER A 29 10.69 11.07 -4.76
C SER A 29 9.63 11.57 -3.79
N GLU A 30 9.03 10.66 -3.02
CA GLU A 30 8.05 11.02 -2.01
C GLU A 30 8.71 11.59 -0.75
N ASN A 31 7.97 12.44 -0.04
CA ASN A 31 8.40 12.98 1.24
C ASN A 31 8.14 11.97 2.35
N SER A 32 9.18 11.60 3.10
CA SER A 32 9.06 10.71 4.26
C SER A 32 8.04 11.16 5.29
N SER A 33 7.71 12.46 5.36
CA SER A 33 6.68 12.98 6.26
C SER A 33 5.27 12.46 5.97
N LEU A 34 5.03 11.86 4.80
CA LEU A 34 3.77 11.21 4.44
C LEU A 34 3.69 9.77 4.99
N LEU A 35 4.81 9.24 5.50
CA LEU A 35 4.90 7.83 5.92
C LEU A 35 4.42 7.62 7.35
N SER A 36 4.60 8.59 8.24
CA SER A 36 4.26 8.49 9.66
C SER A 36 4.03 9.87 10.27
N ARG A 37 3.22 9.91 11.33
CA ARG A 37 3.06 11.10 12.21
C ARG A 37 4.23 11.27 13.19
N ASP A 38 5.03 10.22 13.43
CA ASP A 38 6.15 10.25 14.36
C ASP A 38 7.40 10.89 13.71
N PRO A 39 7.86 12.07 14.19
CA PRO A 39 9.00 12.77 13.61
C PRO A 39 10.31 11.99 13.75
N GLU A 40 10.50 11.16 14.78
CA GLU A 40 11.69 10.34 14.94
C GLU A 40 11.73 9.25 13.87
N GLN A 41 10.59 8.61 13.60
CA GLN A 41 10.47 7.60 12.54
C GLN A 41 10.65 8.22 11.15
N VAL A 42 10.09 9.42 10.92
CA VAL A 42 10.33 10.18 9.69
C VAL A 42 11.83 10.48 9.51
N ALA A 43 12.54 10.86 10.56
CA ALA A 43 13.98 11.12 10.51
C ALA A 43 14.79 9.85 10.21
N ILE A 44 14.45 8.71 10.81
CA ILE A 44 15.07 7.41 10.53
C ILE A 44 14.89 7.06 9.06
N LEU A 45 13.65 7.11 8.55
CA LEU A 45 13.34 6.77 7.16
C LEU A 45 14.01 7.70 6.16
N THR A 46 14.10 8.99 6.49
CA THR A 46 14.76 10.00 5.65
C THR A 46 16.26 9.77 5.58
N ASN A 47 16.90 9.38 6.68
CA ASN A 47 18.35 9.23 6.75
C ASN A 47 18.86 7.81 6.51
N ASP A 48 17.98 6.82 6.31
CA ASP A 48 18.37 5.44 6.01
C ASP A 48 19.20 5.38 4.71
N PRO A 49 20.49 4.97 4.76
CA PRO A 49 21.36 4.89 3.58
C PRO A 49 21.01 3.74 2.64
N LEU A 50 20.24 2.75 3.10
CA LEU A 50 19.79 1.62 2.29
C LEU A 50 18.48 1.93 1.54
N ALA A 51 17.76 2.97 1.95
CA ALA A 51 16.52 3.36 1.30
C ALA A 51 16.77 4.07 -0.03
N TRP A 52 16.04 3.66 -1.07
CA TRP A 52 16.03 4.35 -2.35
C TRP A 52 15.46 5.77 -2.19
N LYS A 53 16.23 6.79 -2.60
CA LYS A 53 15.85 8.22 -2.49
C LYS A 53 15.38 8.84 -3.81
N GLY A 54 15.39 8.08 -4.91
CA GLY A 54 14.91 8.58 -6.20
C GLY A 54 13.40 8.43 -6.35
N GLY A 55 12.87 8.98 -7.43
CA GLY A 55 11.47 8.79 -7.81
C GLY A 55 11.15 7.42 -8.40
N LEU A 56 9.87 7.20 -8.70
CA LEU A 56 9.37 5.96 -9.29
C LEU A 56 9.77 5.88 -10.77
N LYS A 57 10.55 4.85 -11.12
CA LYS A 57 10.99 4.61 -12.50
C LYS A 57 9.84 4.09 -13.36
N ALA A 58 9.83 4.43 -14.64
CA ALA A 58 8.78 4.09 -15.61
C ALA A 58 8.48 2.59 -15.65
N ARG A 59 9.53 1.75 -15.64
CA ARG A 59 9.36 0.29 -15.65
C ARG A 59 8.70 -0.23 -14.38
N TRP A 60 9.06 0.34 -13.22
CA TRP A 60 8.45 -0.01 -11.94
C TRP A 60 7.00 0.47 -11.86
N ALA A 61 6.70 1.69 -12.30
CA ALA A 61 5.34 2.21 -12.34
C ALA A 61 4.39 1.29 -13.14
N MET A 62 4.82 0.84 -14.32
CA MET A 62 4.00 -0.06 -15.14
C MET A 62 3.90 -1.47 -14.56
N ALA A 63 4.97 -1.99 -13.95
CA ALA A 63 4.91 -3.29 -13.29
C ALA A 63 3.94 -3.28 -12.10
N ILE A 64 3.97 -2.23 -11.27
CA ILE A 64 3.02 -2.05 -10.16
C ILE A 64 1.59 -1.93 -10.70
N HIS A 65 1.38 -1.14 -11.76
CA HIS A 65 0.06 -1.02 -12.39
C HIS A 65 -0.48 -2.35 -12.90
N ASP A 66 0.30 -3.09 -13.70
CA ASP A 66 -0.12 -4.37 -14.25
C ASP A 66 -0.39 -5.39 -13.11
N ALA A 67 0.40 -5.36 -12.03
CA ALA A 67 0.15 -6.19 -10.84
C ALA A 67 -1.15 -5.81 -10.11
N MET A 68 -1.44 -4.51 -9.96
CA MET A 68 -2.71 -4.06 -9.36
C MET A 68 -3.92 -4.49 -10.18
N GLU A 69 -3.87 -4.38 -11.50
CA GLU A 69 -4.98 -4.84 -12.36
C GLU A 69 -5.15 -6.36 -12.26
N HIS A 70 -4.05 -7.11 -12.30
CA HIS A 70 -4.09 -8.56 -12.11
C HIS A 70 -4.71 -8.94 -10.76
N ILE A 71 -4.34 -8.27 -9.67
CA ILE A 71 -4.92 -8.51 -8.34
C ILE A 71 -6.43 -8.21 -8.36
N LYS A 72 -6.85 -7.05 -8.88
CA LYS A 72 -8.27 -6.65 -8.95
C LYS A 72 -9.14 -7.67 -9.69
N GLU A 73 -8.65 -8.21 -10.79
CA GLU A 73 -9.32 -9.25 -11.58
C GLU A 73 -9.44 -10.59 -10.85
N ASN A 74 -8.58 -10.83 -9.86
CA ASN A 74 -8.47 -12.11 -9.16
C ASN A 74 -8.84 -12.04 -7.67
N LEU A 75 -9.37 -10.92 -7.17
CA LEU A 75 -9.75 -10.76 -5.75
C LEU A 75 -10.70 -11.87 -5.27
N THR A 76 -11.64 -12.30 -6.11
CA THR A 76 -12.60 -13.36 -5.78
C THR A 76 -11.97 -14.73 -5.59
N LYS A 77 -10.69 -14.92 -5.99
CA LYS A 77 -9.94 -16.17 -5.79
C LYS A 77 -9.22 -16.21 -4.43
N ILE A 78 -9.27 -15.13 -3.66
CA ILE A 78 -8.67 -15.07 -2.33
C ILE A 78 -9.64 -15.75 -1.35
N GLU A 79 -9.33 -17.00 -1.02
CA GLU A 79 -10.14 -17.86 -0.14
C GLU A 79 -9.51 -18.08 1.24
N TRP A 80 -8.23 -17.75 1.40
CA TRP A 80 -7.49 -17.95 2.65
C TRP A 80 -7.80 -16.88 3.71
N PRO A 81 -7.58 -17.17 5.00
CA PRO A 81 -7.71 -16.18 6.05
C PRO A 81 -6.78 -14.98 5.85
N PHE A 82 -7.27 -13.76 6.07
CA PHE A 82 -6.42 -12.56 5.98
C PHE A 82 -6.81 -11.43 6.93
N LEU A 83 -5.81 -10.61 7.25
CA LEU A 83 -5.93 -9.35 7.98
C LEU A 83 -5.46 -8.21 7.08
N VAL A 84 -6.27 -7.16 6.98
CA VAL A 84 -5.91 -5.89 6.33
C VAL A 84 -5.96 -4.78 7.36
N LEU A 85 -4.86 -4.05 7.50
CA LEU A 85 -4.73 -2.90 8.38
C LEU A 85 -4.40 -1.68 7.52
N HIS A 86 -5.13 -0.58 7.68
CA HIS A 86 -4.95 0.62 6.84
C HIS A 86 -5.24 1.89 7.66
N GLY A 87 -4.46 2.96 7.46
CA GLY A 87 -4.72 4.27 8.06
C GLY A 87 -5.52 5.18 7.12
N ASP A 88 -6.61 5.79 7.57
CA ASP A 88 -7.46 6.58 6.67
C ASP A 88 -6.86 7.92 6.21
N ALA A 89 -5.74 8.33 6.82
CA ALA A 89 -4.95 9.48 6.42
C ALA A 89 -3.72 9.10 5.58
N ASP A 90 -3.64 7.85 5.10
CA ASP A 90 -2.65 7.43 4.10
C ASP A 90 -2.86 8.21 2.78
N GLN A 91 -1.83 8.94 2.38
CA GLN A 91 -1.81 9.73 1.14
C GLN A 91 -1.10 9.01 -0.01
N LEU A 92 -0.51 7.84 0.23
CA LEU A 92 0.20 7.03 -0.76
C LEU A 92 -0.66 5.90 -1.31
N THR A 93 -1.49 5.29 -0.47
CA THR A 93 -2.45 4.27 -0.89
C THR A 93 -3.86 4.60 -0.43
N MET A 94 -4.86 4.30 -1.26
CA MET A 94 -6.26 4.62 -0.96
C MET A 94 -6.92 3.47 -0.20
N VAL A 95 -7.63 3.81 0.89
CA VAL A 95 -8.43 2.86 1.69
C VAL A 95 -9.43 2.06 0.84
N ASP A 96 -9.97 2.67 -0.23
CA ASP A 96 -10.90 2.02 -1.17
C ASP A 96 -10.36 0.68 -1.72
N GLY A 97 -9.04 0.56 -1.89
CA GLY A 97 -8.42 -0.69 -2.32
C GLY A 97 -8.55 -1.81 -1.27
N SER A 98 -8.38 -1.47 0.00
CA SER A 98 -8.57 -2.40 1.12
C SER A 98 -10.03 -2.78 1.30
N VAL A 99 -10.96 -1.82 1.19
CA VAL A 99 -12.40 -2.08 1.23
C VAL A 99 -12.81 -3.01 0.08
N MET A 100 -12.31 -2.75 -1.14
CA MET A 100 -12.59 -3.61 -2.30
C MET A 100 -12.11 -5.05 -2.09
N LEU A 101 -10.96 -5.25 -1.43
CA LEU A 101 -10.45 -6.57 -1.10
C LEU A 101 -11.38 -7.29 -0.12
N GLU A 102 -11.84 -6.60 0.93
CA GLU A 102 -12.81 -7.16 1.86
C GLU A 102 -14.11 -7.56 1.15
N GLU A 103 -14.68 -6.67 0.33
CA GLU A 103 -15.95 -6.90 -0.36
C GLU A 103 -15.89 -8.08 -1.33
N LYS A 104 -14.80 -8.19 -2.10
CA LYS A 104 -14.72 -9.12 -3.23
C LYS A 104 -14.07 -10.45 -2.91
N ALA A 105 -13.24 -10.54 -1.87
CA ALA A 105 -12.59 -11.80 -1.54
C ALA A 105 -13.60 -12.88 -1.09
N ALA A 106 -13.41 -14.11 -1.58
CA ALA A 106 -14.24 -15.26 -1.24
C ALA A 106 -13.95 -15.82 0.17
N SER A 107 -12.86 -15.39 0.80
CA SER A 107 -12.50 -15.76 2.17
C SER A 107 -13.64 -15.52 3.15
N GLN A 108 -13.93 -16.56 3.94
CA GLN A 108 -14.90 -16.51 5.04
C GLN A 108 -14.28 -16.00 6.35
N ASP A 109 -12.95 -15.94 6.41
CA ASP A 109 -12.20 -15.51 7.57
C ASP A 109 -11.33 -14.30 7.21
N LYS A 110 -11.98 -13.13 7.17
CA LYS A 110 -11.35 -11.87 6.77
C LYS A 110 -11.60 -10.80 7.82
N THR A 111 -10.57 -10.00 8.06
CA THR A 111 -10.67 -8.86 8.97
C THR A 111 -10.04 -7.65 8.29
N ILE A 112 -10.78 -6.56 8.21
CA ILE A 112 -10.23 -5.24 7.90
C ILE A 112 -10.31 -4.37 9.15
N LYS A 113 -9.27 -3.58 9.40
CA LYS A 113 -9.27 -2.55 10.44
C LYS A 113 -8.69 -1.26 9.88
N ILE A 114 -9.53 -0.23 9.86
CA ILE A 114 -9.15 1.12 9.45
C ILE A 114 -8.84 1.94 10.71
N TYR A 115 -7.69 2.58 10.75
CA TYR A 115 -7.24 3.41 11.87
C TYR A 115 -7.43 4.90 11.54
N PRO A 116 -8.35 5.60 12.23
CA PRO A 116 -8.59 7.01 11.97
C PRO A 116 -7.37 7.88 12.27
N GLY A 117 -6.98 8.71 11.31
CA GLY A 117 -5.85 9.62 11.37
C GLY A 117 -4.47 8.98 11.17
N PHE A 118 -4.37 7.66 10.95
CA PHE A 118 -3.08 7.00 10.78
C PHE A 118 -2.58 7.14 9.34
N TYR A 119 -1.26 7.20 9.16
CA TYR A 119 -0.59 7.35 7.87
C TYR A 119 -0.18 5.98 7.32
N HIS A 120 0.68 5.98 6.30
CA HIS A 120 1.05 4.81 5.51
C HIS A 120 1.76 3.69 6.30
N LYS A 121 2.70 4.03 7.20
CA LYS A 121 3.51 3.05 7.94
C LYS A 121 2.99 2.86 9.36
N LEU A 122 1.91 2.08 9.49
CA LEU A 122 1.22 1.84 10.77
C LEU A 122 2.13 1.39 11.93
N LEU A 123 3.14 0.55 11.65
CA LEU A 123 4.11 0.08 12.65
C LEU A 123 5.20 1.10 13.02
N ASN A 124 5.23 2.23 12.31
CA ASN A 124 6.12 3.36 12.56
C ASN A 124 5.34 4.60 13.02
N GLU A 125 4.07 4.45 13.39
CA GLU A 125 3.28 5.51 14.03
C GLU A 125 3.82 5.84 15.43
N PRO A 126 3.35 6.91 16.10
CA PRO A 126 3.68 7.18 17.49
C PRO A 126 3.55 5.93 18.35
N LYS A 127 4.47 5.77 19.31
CA LYS A 127 4.70 4.50 20.03
C LYS A 127 3.42 3.79 20.51
N GLU A 128 2.47 4.52 21.06
CA GLU A 128 1.21 3.96 21.56
C GLU A 128 0.37 3.36 20.43
N ASP A 129 0.26 4.06 19.31
CA ASP A 129 -0.46 3.65 18.11
C ASP A 129 0.22 2.48 17.40
N ALA A 130 1.55 2.50 17.27
CA ALA A 130 2.31 1.38 16.72
C ALA A 130 2.18 0.12 17.61
N THR A 131 2.13 0.28 18.93
CA THR A 131 1.91 -0.82 19.88
C THR A 131 0.51 -1.40 19.73
N LEU A 132 -0.51 -0.56 19.56
CA LEU A 132 -1.88 -0.98 19.26
C LEU A 132 -1.92 -1.85 18.00
N VAL A 133 -1.36 -1.35 16.89
CA VAL A 133 -1.31 -2.06 15.60
C VAL A 133 -0.61 -3.40 15.74
N MET A 134 0.54 -3.44 16.43
CA MET A 134 1.27 -4.68 16.67
C MET A 134 0.45 -5.69 17.49
N ASN A 135 -0.24 -5.24 18.53
CA ASN A 135 -1.10 -6.09 19.34
C ASN A 135 -2.27 -6.68 18.54
N ASP A 136 -2.87 -5.89 17.63
CA ASP A 136 -3.92 -6.37 16.73
C ASP A 136 -3.40 -7.48 15.80
N ILE A 137 -2.20 -7.31 15.23
CA ILE A 137 -1.55 -8.35 14.40
C ILE A 137 -1.33 -9.62 15.22
N ILE A 138 -0.70 -9.50 16.40
CA ILE A 138 -0.38 -10.65 17.26
C ILE A 138 -1.66 -11.37 17.69
N SER A 139 -2.68 -10.62 18.12
CA SER A 139 -3.96 -11.18 18.55
C SER A 139 -4.65 -11.93 17.42
N TRP A 140 -4.68 -11.36 16.21
CA TRP A 140 -5.28 -12.01 15.04
C TRP A 140 -4.56 -13.31 14.67
N ILE A 141 -3.23 -13.33 14.74
CA ILE A 141 -2.43 -14.54 14.49
C ILE A 141 -2.71 -15.59 15.57
N ASN A 142 -2.66 -15.22 16.85
CA ASN A 142 -2.82 -16.15 17.97
C ASN A 142 -4.19 -16.84 17.97
N GLN A 143 -5.24 -16.18 17.50
CA GLN A 143 -6.59 -16.77 17.37
C GLN A 143 -6.66 -17.91 16.33
N ARG A 144 -5.63 -18.05 15.48
CA ARG A 144 -5.57 -19.04 14.38
C ARG A 144 -4.42 -20.03 14.55
N LEU A 145 -3.64 -19.91 15.62
CA LEU A 145 -2.63 -20.92 15.95
C LEU A 145 -3.30 -22.15 16.54
N PRO A 146 -2.80 -23.36 16.24
CA PRO A 146 -3.22 -24.57 16.94
C PRO A 146 -2.95 -24.43 18.45
N SER A 147 -3.90 -24.93 19.25
CA SER A 147 -3.76 -25.08 20.70
C SER A 147 -2.73 -26.13 21.09
#